data_AF-A0A1G9FQ88-F1
#
_entry.id   AF-A0A1G9FQ88-F1
#
_cell.length_a   1.000
_cell.length_b   1.000
_cell.length_c   1.000
_cell.angle_alpha   90.00
_cell.angle_beta   90.00
_cell.angle_gamma   90.00
#
_symmetry.space_group_name_H-M   'P 1'
#
loop_
_entity.id
_entity.type
_entity.pdbx_description
1 polymer ?
#
loop_
_entity_poly.entity_id
_entity_poly.type
_entity_poly.pdbx_seq_one_letter_code
_entity_poly.pdbx_strand_id
1 'polypeptide(L)'
;MNLKTIQSAEEYLNFFDEEFIHSPCSYTHPKIFNFYLSLRQRFLAIYEQDEGTFFEKMSLLLDIDAQLQILKELYVLKISSLNEYTEEEIIQLTVKDKTCFYRELTGLQLNQKAPWSLIYLSEAQ
;
A
#
# COMPACT_ATOMS: atom_id res chain seq x y z
N MET A 1 -4.30 -6.93 -12.79
CA MET A 1 -2.87 -7.33 -12.75
C MET A 1 -2.76 -8.84 -12.88
N ASN A 2 -1.92 -9.37 -13.77
CA ASN A 2 -1.60 -10.80 -13.80
C ASN A 2 -0.33 -11.04 -12.99
N LEU A 3 -0.48 -11.55 -11.76
CA LEU A 3 0.63 -11.76 -10.83
C LEU A 3 1.70 -12.73 -11.36
N LYS A 4 1.36 -13.58 -12.34
CA LYS A 4 2.28 -14.59 -12.89
C LYS A 4 3.34 -14.03 -13.82
N THR A 5 3.22 -12.75 -14.22
CA THR A 5 4.12 -12.12 -15.21
C THR A 5 4.99 -11.03 -14.62
N ILE A 6 4.84 -10.72 -13.32
CA ILE A 6 5.62 -9.67 -12.65
C ILE A 6 7.02 -10.23 -12.33
N GLN A 7 8.05 -9.55 -12.78
CA GLN A 7 9.45 -9.94 -12.62
C GLN A 7 10.28 -8.94 -11.81
N SER A 8 9.77 -7.72 -11.57
CA SER A 8 10.46 -6.72 -10.76
C SER A 8 9.54 -5.90 -9.85
N ALA A 9 10.14 -5.19 -8.89
CA ALA A 9 9.44 -4.24 -8.03
C ALA A 9 8.84 -3.07 -8.82
N GLU A 10 9.51 -2.61 -9.87
CA GLU A 10 9.00 -1.58 -10.77
C GLU A 10 7.77 -2.06 -11.52
N GLU A 11 7.78 -3.28 -12.06
CA GLU A 11 6.61 -3.86 -12.72
C GLU A 11 5.43 -4.01 -11.77
N TYR A 12 5.69 -4.34 -10.50
CA TYR A 12 4.68 -4.33 -9.46
C TYR A 12 4.09 -2.94 -9.24
N LEU A 13 4.96 -1.93 -9.09
CA LEU A 13 4.56 -0.55 -8.81
C LEU A 13 3.88 0.13 -10.00
N ASN A 14 4.16 -0.31 -11.23
CA ASN A 14 3.50 0.20 -12.43
C ASN A 14 1.98 0.07 -12.35
N PHE A 15 1.47 -0.95 -11.65
CA PHE A 15 0.02 -1.10 -11.41
C PHE A 15 -0.58 0.09 -10.65
N PHE A 16 0.17 0.70 -9.75
CA PHE A 16 -0.24 1.91 -9.03
C PHE A 16 0.13 3.18 -9.80
N ASP A 17 1.24 3.17 -10.55
CA ASP A 17 1.65 4.30 -11.38
C ASP A 17 0.56 4.69 -12.39
N GLU A 18 -0.23 3.73 -12.91
CA GLU A 18 -1.41 4.03 -13.76
C GLU A 18 -2.42 4.96 -13.07
N GLU A 19 -2.69 4.75 -11.77
CA GLU A 19 -3.68 5.52 -11.03
C GLU A 19 -3.14 6.86 -10.50
N PHE A 20 -1.83 6.95 -10.24
CA PHE A 20 -1.25 8.12 -9.56
C PHE A 20 -0.31 8.94 -10.45
N ILE A 21 0.52 8.32 -11.29
CA ILE A 21 1.49 9.01 -12.17
C ILE A 21 0.86 9.30 -13.53
N HIS A 22 0.19 8.33 -14.13
CA HIS A 22 -0.38 8.44 -15.47
C HIS A 22 -1.80 9.01 -15.46
N SER A 23 -2.25 9.51 -14.30
CA SER A 23 -3.55 10.14 -14.10
C SER A 23 -3.42 11.63 -13.72
N PRO A 24 -4.56 12.35 -13.69
CA PRO A 24 -4.67 13.70 -13.13
C PRO A 24 -4.21 13.93 -11.69
N CYS A 25 -3.92 12.86 -10.93
CA CYS A 25 -3.72 12.94 -9.48
C CYS A 25 -2.73 14.03 -9.05
N SER A 26 -1.64 14.22 -9.79
CA SER A 26 -0.60 15.21 -9.46
C SER A 26 -1.11 16.65 -9.33
N TYR A 27 -2.16 17.03 -10.08
CA TYR A 27 -2.74 18.37 -10.03
C TYR A 27 -4.08 18.44 -9.32
N THR A 28 -4.89 17.36 -9.31
CA THR A 28 -6.18 17.35 -8.61
C THR A 28 -6.04 17.01 -7.13
N HIS A 29 -5.09 16.15 -6.78
CA HIS A 29 -4.86 15.61 -5.45
C HIS A 29 -3.36 15.53 -5.14
N PRO A 30 -2.68 16.69 -5.03
CA PRO A 30 -1.23 16.76 -4.91
C PRO A 30 -0.67 16.15 -3.62
N LYS A 31 -1.45 16.10 -2.52
CA LYS A 31 -0.99 15.52 -1.26
C LYS A 31 -1.01 13.99 -1.33
N ILE A 32 -2.07 13.43 -1.89
CA ILE A 32 -2.15 11.99 -2.21
C ILE A 32 -1.01 11.59 -3.14
N PHE A 33 -0.79 12.37 -4.21
CA PHE A 33 0.29 12.11 -5.15
C PHE A 33 1.68 12.10 -4.48
N ASN A 34 1.99 13.11 -3.67
CA ASN A 34 3.28 13.16 -2.96
C ASN A 34 3.42 12.02 -1.95
N PHE A 35 2.33 11.67 -1.25
CA PHE A 35 2.32 10.53 -0.35
C PHE A 35 2.59 9.22 -1.10
N TYR A 36 1.93 8.99 -2.23
CA TYR A 36 2.19 7.86 -3.12
C TYR A 36 3.66 7.78 -3.55
N LEU A 37 4.24 8.89 -4.04
CA LEU A 37 5.65 8.92 -4.44
C LEU A 37 6.58 8.53 -3.28
N SER A 38 6.27 8.95 -2.06
CA SER A 38 7.05 8.57 -0.87
C SER A 38 6.97 7.07 -0.57
N LEU A 39 5.79 6.45 -0.74
CA LEU A 39 5.62 5.00 -0.58
C LEU A 39 6.36 4.23 -1.66
N ARG A 40 6.22 4.66 -2.93
CA ARG A 40 6.90 4.07 -4.08
C ARG A 40 8.43 4.10 -3.92
N GLN A 41 8.98 5.25 -3.53
CA GLN A 41 10.42 5.39 -3.29
C GLN A 41 10.90 4.49 -2.14
N ARG A 42 10.15 4.43 -1.03
CA ARG A 42 10.49 3.56 0.10
C ARG A 42 10.42 2.08 -0.28
N PHE A 43 9.43 1.68 -1.08
CA PHE A 43 9.29 0.30 -1.54
C PHE A 43 10.53 -0.14 -2.34
N LEU A 44 10.92 0.66 -3.33
CA LEU A 44 12.11 0.39 -4.15
C LEU A 44 13.38 0.36 -3.29
N ALA A 45 13.57 1.33 -2.39
CA ALA A 45 14.72 1.37 -1.51
C ALA A 45 14.85 0.12 -0.63
N ILE A 46 13.73 -0.37 -0.06
CA ILE A 46 13.72 -1.61 0.72
C ILE A 46 13.98 -2.82 -0.19
N TYR A 47 13.38 -2.85 -1.38
CA TYR A 47 13.53 -3.95 -2.33
C TYR A 47 14.97 -4.09 -2.86
N GLU A 48 15.67 -2.99 -3.08
CA GLU A 48 17.07 -2.96 -3.54
C GLU A 48 18.09 -3.13 -2.40
N GLN A 49 17.67 -2.98 -1.14
CA GLN A 49 18.57 -3.14 0.00
C GLN A 49 19.08 -4.58 0.12
N ASP A 50 20.39 -4.75 0.11
CA ASP A 50 21.07 -6.06 0.28
C ASP A 50 21.17 -6.49 1.75
N GLU A 51 20.99 -5.56 2.68
CA GLU A 51 21.10 -5.78 4.12
C GLU A 51 19.74 -6.19 4.75
N GLY A 52 19.81 -7.04 5.78
CA GLY A 52 18.65 -7.50 6.55
C GLY A 52 18.23 -8.94 6.21
N THR A 53 17.41 -9.52 7.08
CA THR A 53 16.84 -10.84 6.82
C THR A 53 15.68 -10.76 5.84
N PHE A 54 15.43 -11.86 5.13
CA PHE A 54 14.26 -11.98 4.25
C PHE A 54 12.96 -11.59 4.96
N PHE A 55 12.77 -12.00 6.21
CA PHE A 55 11.54 -11.75 6.97
C PHE A 55 11.37 -10.27 7.35
N GLU A 56 12.44 -9.59 7.75
CA GLU A 56 12.40 -8.15 8.04
C GLU A 56 12.07 -7.34 6.79
N LYS A 57 12.74 -7.65 5.67
CA LYS A 57 12.48 -7.01 4.38
C LYS A 57 11.04 -7.25 3.91
N MET A 58 10.56 -8.48 4.01
CA MET A 58 9.19 -8.85 3.66
C MET A 58 8.16 -8.12 4.54
N SER A 59 8.40 -8.03 5.85
CA SER A 59 7.54 -7.29 6.78
C SER A 59 7.40 -5.81 6.37
N LEU A 60 8.50 -5.15 6.02
CA LEU A 60 8.50 -3.75 5.57
C LEU A 60 7.82 -3.57 4.20
N LEU A 61 8.06 -4.49 3.26
CA LEU A 61 7.40 -4.44 1.95
C LEU A 61 5.90 -4.64 2.07
N LEU A 62 5.44 -5.55 2.93
CA LEU A 62 4.02 -5.79 3.21
C LEU A 62 3.37 -4.59 3.91
N ASP A 63 4.09 -3.89 4.79
CA ASP A 63 3.60 -2.65 5.41
C ASP A 63 3.33 -1.56 4.36
N ILE A 64 4.23 -1.42 3.39
CA ILE A 64 4.07 -0.45 2.30
C ILE A 64 3.00 -0.91 1.32
N ASP A 65 2.97 -2.20 0.98
CA ASP A 65 1.93 -2.75 0.11
C ASP A 65 0.53 -2.51 0.67
N ALA A 66 0.30 -2.80 1.95
CA ALA A 66 -0.98 -2.50 2.62
C ALA A 66 -1.38 -1.02 2.46
N GLN A 67 -0.42 -0.10 2.64
CA GLN A 67 -0.66 1.33 2.42
C GLN A 67 -0.99 1.65 0.95
N LEU A 68 -0.29 1.05 -0.01
CA LEU A 68 -0.55 1.25 -1.44
C LEU A 68 -1.95 0.77 -1.83
N GLN A 69 -2.37 -0.40 -1.34
CA GLN A 69 -3.70 -0.96 -1.60
C GLN A 69 -4.80 -0.07 -1.02
N ILE A 70 -4.70 0.30 0.26
CA ILE A 70 -5.69 1.17 0.92
C ILE A 70 -5.76 2.53 0.23
N LEU A 71 -4.60 3.14 -0.07
CA LEU A 71 -4.54 4.44 -0.76
C LEU A 71 -5.25 4.39 -2.11
N LYS A 72 -5.00 3.33 -2.90
CA LYS A 72 -5.64 3.14 -4.20
C LYS A 72 -7.15 2.99 -4.07
N GLU A 73 -7.64 2.18 -3.13
CA GLU A 73 -9.08 1.99 -2.94
C GLU A 73 -9.78 3.28 -2.51
N LEU A 74 -9.23 4.00 -1.52
CA LEU A 74 -9.77 5.28 -1.06
C LEU A 74 -9.72 6.35 -2.15
N TYR A 75 -8.66 6.36 -2.96
CA TYR A 75 -8.54 7.27 -4.09
C TYR A 75 -9.60 6.98 -5.17
N VAL A 76 -9.80 5.71 -5.54
CA VAL A 76 -10.83 5.29 -6.51
C VAL A 76 -12.24 5.69 -6.05
N LEU A 77 -12.53 5.53 -4.75
CA LEU A 77 -13.80 5.97 -4.16
C LEU A 77 -13.95 7.49 -4.20
N LYS A 78 -12.87 8.25 -3.98
CA LYS A 78 -12.86 9.71 -4.05
C LYS A 78 -13.18 10.22 -5.45
N ILE A 79 -12.48 9.71 -6.47
CA ILE A 79 -12.70 10.13 -7.86
C ILE A 79 -14.09 9.71 -8.36
N SER A 80 -14.66 8.64 -7.81
CA SER A 80 -16.03 8.19 -8.08
C SER A 80 -17.10 8.99 -7.31
N SER A 81 -16.69 10.00 -6.52
CA SER A 81 -17.58 10.77 -5.64
C SER A 81 -18.38 9.90 -4.65
N LEU A 82 -17.85 8.73 -4.31
CA LEU A 82 -18.41 7.79 -3.33
C LEU A 82 -17.80 7.98 -1.93
N ASN A 83 -16.75 8.78 -1.82
CA ASN A 83 -16.27 9.32 -0.55
C ASN A 83 -16.04 10.83 -0.66
N GLU A 84 -16.26 11.53 0.44
CA GLU A 84 -16.03 12.99 0.55
C GLU A 84 -14.77 13.32 1.36
N TYR A 85 -13.96 12.32 1.71
CA TYR A 85 -12.76 12.50 2.51
C TYR A 85 -11.79 13.47 1.86
N THR A 86 -11.21 14.36 2.66
CA THR A 86 -10.08 15.19 2.29
C THR A 86 -8.85 14.32 2.00
N GLU A 87 -7.85 14.90 1.32
CA GLU A 87 -6.60 14.18 1.06
C GLU A 87 -5.89 13.78 2.36
N GLU A 88 -5.91 14.64 3.38
CA GLU A 88 -5.37 14.35 4.69
C GLU A 88 -6.04 13.16 5.36
N GLU A 89 -7.38 13.11 5.34
CA GLU A 89 -8.13 12.01 5.94
C GLU A 89 -7.80 10.69 5.25
N ILE A 90 -7.70 10.69 3.91
CA ILE A 90 -7.30 9.50 3.16
C ILE A 90 -5.90 9.03 3.57
N ILE A 91 -4.94 9.94 3.69
CA ILE A 91 -3.58 9.61 4.12
C ILE A 91 -3.58 9.07 5.56
N GLN A 92 -4.33 9.70 6.47
CA GLN A 92 -4.44 9.26 7.86
C GLN A 92 -5.07 7.86 7.98
N LEU A 93 -6.16 7.61 7.25
CA LEU A 93 -6.79 6.29 7.19
C LEU A 93 -5.81 5.24 6.65
N THR A 94 -5.11 5.56 5.56
CA THR A 94 -4.10 4.68 4.98
C THR A 94 -3.02 4.28 5.99
N VAL A 95 -2.48 5.25 6.74
CA VAL A 95 -1.43 5.00 7.74
C VAL A 95 -1.96 4.21 8.95
N LYS A 96 -3.20 4.45 9.35
CA LYS A 96 -3.82 3.81 10.51
C LYS A 96 -4.22 2.36 10.22
N ASP A 97 -4.86 2.12 9.08
CA ASP A 97 -5.56 0.87 8.79
C ASP A 97 -4.64 -0.20 8.16
N LYS A 98 -3.41 0.18 7.75
CA LYS A 98 -2.40 -0.77 7.24
C LYS A 98 -2.12 -1.95 8.17
N THR A 99 -2.27 -1.76 9.48
CA THR A 99 -1.97 -2.76 10.53
C THR A 99 -3.02 -3.87 10.66
N CYS A 100 -4.15 -3.73 9.98
CA CYS A 100 -5.20 -4.74 9.92
C CYS A 100 -5.57 -5.17 8.50
N PHE A 101 -4.95 -4.57 7.48
CA PHE A 101 -5.29 -4.79 6.09
C PHE A 101 -5.33 -6.27 5.70
N TYR A 102 -4.27 -7.04 5.98
CA TYR A 102 -4.22 -8.44 5.56
C TYR A 102 -5.15 -9.33 6.38
N ARG A 103 -5.41 -9.02 7.66
CA ARG A 103 -6.47 -9.70 8.43
C ARG A 103 -7.83 -9.47 7.78
N GLU A 104 -8.18 -8.23 7.49
CA GLU A 104 -9.47 -7.90 6.87
C GLU A 104 -9.60 -8.52 5.47
N LEU A 105 -8.54 -8.47 4.67
CA LEU A 105 -8.48 -9.09 3.35
C LEU A 105 -8.74 -10.61 3.39
N THR A 106 -8.32 -11.27 4.48
CA THR A 106 -8.51 -12.71 4.69
C THR A 106 -9.78 -13.06 5.47
N GLY A 107 -10.63 -12.07 5.77
CA GLY A 107 -11.89 -12.25 6.50
C GLY A 107 -11.72 -12.44 8.01
N LEU A 108 -10.54 -12.17 8.56
CA LEU A 108 -10.28 -12.20 10.00
C LEU A 108 -10.75 -10.92 10.66
N GLN A 109 -11.32 -11.05 11.85
CA GLN A 109 -11.77 -9.93 12.65
C GLN A 109 -10.61 -9.27 13.41
N LEU A 110 -10.75 -7.98 13.72
CA LEU A 110 -9.76 -7.21 14.49
C LEU A 110 -9.48 -7.77 15.90
N ASN A 111 -10.42 -8.51 16.47
CA ASN A 111 -10.28 -9.15 17.77
C ASN A 111 -9.52 -10.50 17.70
N GLN A 112 -9.19 -10.99 16.51
CA GLN A 112 -8.45 -12.23 16.30
C GLN A 112 -6.96 -11.93 16.17
N LYS A 113 -6.15 -12.75 16.84
CA LYS A 113 -4.69 -12.66 16.70
C LYS A 113 -4.30 -13.00 15.27
N ALA A 114 -3.43 -12.18 14.68
CA ALA A 114 -2.84 -12.45 13.38
C ALA A 114 -2.21 -13.86 13.34
N PRO A 115 -2.55 -14.71 12.37
CA PRO A 115 -1.91 -16.00 12.20
C PRO A 115 -0.41 -15.86 11.97
N TRP A 116 0.35 -16.89 12.35
CA TRP A 116 1.77 -16.98 12.01
C TRP A 116 1.93 -17.39 10.55
N SER A 117 1.85 -16.41 9.65
CA SER A 117 2.02 -16.59 8.20
C SER A 117 2.74 -15.38 7.60
N LEU A 118 3.38 -15.59 6.44
CA LEU A 118 4.16 -14.55 5.75
C LEU A 118 3.36 -13.28 5.49
N ILE A 119 2.08 -13.41 5.15
CA ILE A 119 1.21 -12.27 4.80
C ILE A 119 0.89 -11.35 5.98
N TYR A 120 1.08 -11.80 7.22
CA TYR A 120 0.83 -10.99 8.43
C TYR A 120 2.12 -10.49 9.08
N LEU A 121 3.29 -10.64 8.43
CA LEU A 121 4.57 -10.21 9.00
C LEU A 121 4.64 -8.71 9.27
N SER A 122 3.88 -7.89 8.54
CA SER A 122 3.77 -6.45 8.78
C SER A 122 2.98 -6.11 10.05
N GLU A 123 2.22 -7.05 10.60
CA GLU A 123 1.36 -6.85 11.78
C GLU A 123 1.98 -7.41 13.07
N ALA A 124 3.11 -8.12 12.97
CA ALA A 124 3.66 -8.93 14.05
C ALA A 124 4.50 -8.17 15.11
N GLN A 125 4.27 -6.87 15.31
CA GLN A 125 4.96 -6.05 16.31
C GLN A 125 4.09 -5.77 17.54
#